data_AF-A0A2W1TFK6-F1
#
_entry.id   AF-A0A2W1TFK6-F1
#
_cell.length_a   1.000
_cell.length_b   1.000
_cell.length_c   1.000
_cell.angle_alpha   90.00
_cell.angle_beta   90.00
_cell.angle_gamma   90.00
#
_symmetry.space_group_name_H-M   'P 1'
#
loop_
_entity.id
_entity.type
_entity.pdbx_description
1 polymer ?
#
loop_
_entity_poly.entity_id
_entity_poly.type
_entity_poly.pdbx_seq_one_letter_code
_entity_poly.pdbx_strand_id
1 'polypeptide(L)'
;MSRADRKRDRVIALCEEMAGFMCRMGMQEAQPFYLRQAEALRDEPTYLGRRRTYRTIYSASNTGAGGMSDLHVVKPDGTGDVPTTDAYYRCLHALLRATRTFP
;
A
#
# COMPACT_ATOMS: atom_id res chain seq x y z
N MET A 1 -10.30 -16.69 13.79
CA MET A 1 -9.98 -15.79 12.65
C MET A 1 -9.47 -16.62 11.48
N SER A 2 -10.11 -16.54 10.31
CA SER A 2 -9.74 -17.38 9.16
C SER A 2 -8.43 -16.92 8.49
N ARG A 3 -7.84 -17.75 7.62
CA ARG A 3 -6.69 -17.32 6.79
C ARG A 3 -7.06 -16.18 5.85
N ALA A 4 -8.31 -16.14 5.37
CA ALA A 4 -8.81 -15.08 4.51
C ALA A 4 -8.94 -13.75 5.27
N ASP A 5 -9.46 -13.79 6.50
CA ASP A 5 -9.59 -12.59 7.36
C ASP A 5 -8.21 -12.05 7.72
N ARG A 6 -7.27 -12.93 8.13
CA ARG A 6 -5.88 -12.54 8.38
C ARG A 6 -5.22 -11.87 7.18
N LYS A 7 -5.50 -12.36 5.97
CA LYS A 7 -4.98 -11.76 4.75
C LYS A 7 -5.58 -10.37 4.53
N ARG A 8 -6.89 -10.23 4.70
CA ARG A 8 -7.62 -8.96 4.55
C ARG A 8 -7.07 -7.92 5.53
N ASP A 9 -7.02 -8.26 6.82
CA ASP A 9 -6.60 -7.34 7.88
C ASP A 9 -5.13 -6.93 7.68
N ARG A 10 -4.28 -7.85 7.18
CA ARG A 10 -2.90 -7.53 6.79
C ARG A 10 -2.83 -6.55 5.62
N VAL A 11 -3.66 -6.72 4.58
CA VAL A 11 -3.66 -5.79 3.44
C VAL A 11 -4.17 -4.42 3.87
N ILE A 12 -5.19 -4.34 4.74
CA ILE A 12 -5.69 -3.09 5.32
C ILE A 12 -4.55 -2.35 6.04
N ALA A 13 -3.85 -3.04 6.96
CA ALA A 13 -2.76 -2.44 7.72
C ALA A 13 -1.63 -1.93 6.80
N LEU A 14 -1.27 -2.68 5.76
CA LEU A 14 -0.26 -2.26 4.80
C LEU A 14 -0.71 -1.06 3.95
N CYS A 15 -2.00 -0.96 3.61
CA CYS A 15 -2.53 0.23 2.92
C CYS A 15 -2.46 1.48 3.82
N GLU A 16 -2.79 1.35 5.11
CA GLU A 16 -2.66 2.47 6.06
C GLU A 16 -1.22 2.89 6.28
N GLU A 17 -0.30 1.93 6.36
CA GLU A 17 1.13 2.19 6.48
C GLU A 17 1.67 2.90 5.23
N MET A 18 1.28 2.44 4.03
CA MET A 18 1.59 3.13 2.77
C MET A 18 1.04 4.56 2.76
N ALA A 19 -0.19 4.79 3.20
CA ALA A 19 -0.76 6.14 3.32
C ALA A 19 0.06 7.03 4.28
N GLY A 20 0.56 6.46 5.39
CA GLY A 20 1.47 7.15 6.31
C GLY A 20 2.83 7.49 5.69
N PHE A 21 3.37 6.63 4.84
CA PHE A 21 4.55 6.97 4.04
C PHE A 21 4.24 8.07 3.02
N MET A 22 3.13 7.99 2.28
CA MET A 22 2.74 9.01 1.30
C MET A 22 2.67 10.40 1.93
N CYS A 23 2.08 10.51 3.13
CA CYS A 23 2.01 11.77 3.86
C CYS A 23 3.41 12.31 4.21
N ARG A 24 4.30 11.46 4.75
CA ARG A 24 5.67 11.83 5.14
C ARG A 24 6.56 12.18 3.95
N MET A 25 6.32 11.58 2.79
CA MET A 25 7.10 11.79 1.57
C MET A 25 6.58 12.95 0.71
N GLY A 26 5.55 13.69 1.15
CA GLY A 26 4.95 14.78 0.38
C GLY A 26 4.08 14.30 -0.80
N MET A 27 3.74 13.02 -0.87
CA MET A 27 2.91 12.42 -1.93
C MET A 27 1.43 12.37 -1.53
N GLN A 28 0.92 13.50 -1.05
CA GLN A 28 -0.44 13.58 -0.50
C GLN A 28 -1.51 13.20 -1.53
N GLU A 29 -1.23 13.38 -2.83
CA GLU A 29 -2.13 12.97 -3.92
C GLU A 29 -2.35 11.46 -3.99
N ALA A 30 -1.35 10.65 -3.61
CA ALA A 30 -1.43 9.19 -3.61
C ALA A 30 -2.04 8.62 -2.32
N GLN A 31 -2.05 9.39 -1.23
CA GLN A 31 -2.55 8.96 0.07
C GLN A 31 -4.03 8.52 0.04
N PRO A 32 -4.98 9.28 -0.56
CA PRO A 32 -6.39 8.90 -0.59
C PRO A 32 -6.65 7.57 -1.30
N PHE A 33 -5.80 7.17 -2.25
CA PHE A 33 -5.96 5.89 -2.92
C PHE A 33 -5.88 4.74 -1.91
N TYR A 34 -4.81 4.68 -1.12
CA TYR A 34 -4.58 3.59 -0.19
C TYR A 34 -5.61 3.57 0.95
N LEU A 35 -6.02 4.74 1.46
CA LEU A 35 -7.07 4.84 2.46
C LEU A 35 -8.41 4.31 1.94
N ARG A 36 -8.82 4.70 0.72
CA ARG A 36 -10.05 4.18 0.11
C ARG A 36 -10.01 2.66 -0.11
N GLN A 37 -8.85 2.09 -0.46
CA GLN A 37 -8.74 0.64 -0.61
C GLN A 37 -8.83 -0.09 0.74
N ALA A 38 -8.29 0.51 1.81
CA ALA A 38 -8.39 -0.02 3.18
C ALA A 38 -9.86 -0.03 3.65
N GLU A 39 -10.58 1.07 3.46
CA GLU A 39 -12.02 1.16 3.76
C GLU A 39 -12.84 0.17 2.93
N ALA A 40 -12.62 0.12 1.62
CA ALA A 40 -13.31 -0.83 0.74
C ALA A 40 -13.09 -2.29 1.18
N LEU A 41 -11.91 -2.64 1.72
CA LEU A 41 -11.67 -3.99 2.24
C LEU A 41 -12.37 -4.26 3.58
N ARG A 42 -12.56 -3.25 4.43
CA ARG A 42 -13.32 -3.40 5.69
C ARG A 42 -14.78 -3.74 5.40
N ASP A 43 -15.34 -3.05 4.41
CA ASP A 43 -16.76 -3.14 4.08
C ASP A 43 -17.09 -4.31 3.15
N GLU A 44 -16.09 -4.99 2.56
CA GLU A 44 -16.30 -6.02 1.54
C GLU A 44 -16.45 -7.45 2.13
N PRO A 45 -17.68 -8.00 2.19
CA PRO A 45 -17.93 -9.32 2.77
C PRO A 45 -17.54 -10.45 1.81
N THR A 46 -17.50 -10.21 0.51
CA THR A 46 -17.35 -11.27 -0.49
C THR A 46 -15.89 -11.56 -0.83
N TYR A 47 -15.61 -12.84 -1.15
CA TYR A 47 -14.28 -13.22 -1.65
C TYR A 47 -13.94 -12.53 -2.98
N LEU A 48 -14.90 -12.47 -3.90
CA LEU A 48 -14.69 -11.93 -5.24
C LEU A 48 -14.44 -10.42 -5.22
N GLY A 49 -15.17 -9.67 -4.38
CA GLY A 49 -14.93 -8.25 -4.18
C GLY A 49 -13.54 -7.99 -3.59
N ARG A 50 -13.15 -8.71 -2.53
CA ARG A 50 -11.79 -8.61 -1.95
C ARG A 50 -10.71 -8.91 -2.99
N ARG A 51 -10.92 -9.94 -3.83
CA ARG A 51 -9.99 -10.28 -4.92
C ARG A 51 -9.86 -9.16 -5.96
N ARG A 52 -10.95 -8.48 -6.31
CA ARG A 52 -10.90 -7.31 -7.21
C ARG A 52 -10.10 -6.18 -6.57
N THR A 53 -10.36 -5.86 -5.31
CA THR A 53 -9.62 -4.83 -4.57
C THR A 53 -8.13 -5.15 -4.47
N TYR A 54 -7.76 -6.39 -4.17
CA TYR A 54 -6.36 -6.82 -4.19
C TYR A 54 -5.70 -6.62 -5.55
N ARG A 55 -6.38 -6.95 -6.65
CA ARG A 55 -5.86 -6.73 -8.00
C ARG A 55 -5.66 -5.24 -8.28
N THR A 56 -6.61 -4.38 -7.90
CA THR A 56 -6.49 -2.93 -8.04
C THR A 56 -5.27 -2.39 -7.29
N ILE A 57 -5.10 -2.78 -6.02
CA ILE A 57 -3.93 -2.39 -5.23
C ILE A 57 -2.64 -2.88 -5.89
N TYR A 58 -2.57 -4.16 -6.24
CA TYR A 58 -1.37 -4.75 -6.85
C TYR A 58 -0.99 -4.01 -8.14
N SER A 59 -1.95 -3.78 -9.04
CA SER A 59 -1.68 -3.08 -10.30
C SER A 59 -1.18 -1.66 -10.06
N ALA A 60 -1.85 -0.87 -9.21
CA ALA A 60 -1.45 0.51 -8.93
C ALA A 60 -0.06 0.62 -8.28
N SER A 61 0.23 -0.27 -7.33
CA SER A 61 1.52 -0.30 -6.63
C SER A 61 2.66 -0.87 -7.50
N ASN A 62 2.37 -1.75 -8.46
CA ASN A 62 3.39 -2.43 -9.27
C ASN A 62 3.76 -1.66 -10.55
N THR A 63 2.86 -0.85 -11.12
CA THR A 63 3.13 -0.13 -12.39
C THR A 63 3.80 1.23 -12.22
N GLY A 64 4.11 1.64 -10.98
CA GLY A 64 4.61 3.00 -10.72
C GLY A 64 3.58 4.09 -10.98
N ALA A 65 2.34 3.76 -11.40
CA ALA A 65 1.25 4.72 -11.60
C ALA A 65 0.80 5.42 -10.29
N GLY A 66 1.28 4.96 -9.14
CA GLY A 66 1.21 5.69 -7.86
C GLY A 66 2.35 6.70 -7.62
N GLY A 67 3.22 6.96 -8.59
CA GLY A 67 4.36 7.90 -8.49
C GLY A 67 5.61 7.32 -7.82
N MET A 68 5.83 5.99 -7.86
CA MET A 68 6.57 5.28 -6.81
C MET A 68 7.95 4.69 -7.15
N SER A 69 8.42 4.79 -8.40
CA SER A 69 9.62 4.05 -8.83
C SER A 69 10.96 4.63 -8.37
N ASP A 70 11.08 5.94 -8.13
CA ASP A 70 12.35 6.61 -7.79
C ASP A 70 12.25 7.58 -6.59
N LEU A 71 11.42 7.24 -5.59
CA LEU A 71 11.28 8.10 -4.41
C LEU A 71 12.39 7.85 -3.40
N HIS A 72 13.20 8.88 -3.19
CA HIS A 72 13.99 9.01 -1.99
C HIS A 72 13.23 9.88 -1.00
N VAL A 73 13.05 9.37 0.22
CA VAL A 73 12.55 10.22 1.31
C VAL A 73 13.66 11.20 1.63
N VAL A 74 13.35 12.49 1.58
CA VAL A 74 14.29 13.56 1.92
C VAL A 74 13.82 14.16 3.24
N LYS A 75 14.74 14.30 4.19
CA LYS A 75 14.51 15.04 5.43
C LYS A 75 14.32 16.54 5.13
N PRO A 76 13.75 17.32 6.07
CA PRO A 76 13.60 18.77 5.89
C PRO A 76 14.91 19.52 5.63
N ASP A 77 16.05 18.93 6.01
CA ASP A 77 17.41 19.48 5.80
C ASP A 77 17.99 19.15 4.40
N GLY A 78 17.23 18.51 3.52
CA GLY A 78 17.67 18.14 2.17
C GLY A 78 18.50 16.86 2.10
N THR A 79 18.76 16.18 3.23
CA THR A 79 19.46 14.90 3.25
C THR A 79 18.50 13.73 3.02
N GLY A 80 18.96 12.63 2.40
CA GLY A 80 18.16 11.43 2.26
C GLY A 80 17.86 10.77 3.62
N ASP A 81 16.58 10.47 3.89
CA ASP A 81 16.14 9.60 4.97
C ASP A 81 16.13 8.15 4.50
N VAL A 82 17.33 7.57 4.42
CA VAL A 82 17.54 6.18 4.00
C VAL A 82 16.71 5.18 4.84
N PRO A 83 16.66 5.28 6.19
CA PRO A 83 15.80 4.40 6.99
C PRO A 83 14.32 4.47 6.62
N THR A 84 13.77 5.67 6.40
CA THR A 84 12.36 5.81 6.02
C THR A 84 12.12 5.31 4.60
N THR A 85 13.07 5.54 3.68
CA THR A 85 13.04 5.01 2.31
C THR A 85 13.04 3.49 2.29
N ASP A 86 13.91 2.85 3.07
CA ASP A 86 13.96 1.39 3.20
C ASP A 86 12.67 0.83 3.82
N ALA A 87 12.13 1.50 4.84
CA ALA A 87 10.88 1.10 5.47
C ALA A 87 9.71 1.17 4.48
N TYR A 88 9.67 2.22 3.65
CA TYR A 88 8.70 2.36 2.58
C TYR A 88 8.80 1.21 1.57
N TYR A 89 10.00 0.90 1.05
CA TYR A 89 10.18 -0.19 0.10
C TYR A 89 9.81 -1.55 0.70
N ARG A 90 10.13 -1.79 1.98
CA ARG A 90 9.71 -3.01 2.69
C ARG A 90 8.18 -3.12 2.77
N CYS A 91 7.51 -2.02 3.09
CA CYS A 91 6.04 -1.96 3.13
C CYS A 91 5.45 -2.23 1.74
N LEU A 92 5.97 -1.58 0.69
CA LEU A 92 5.56 -1.79 -0.70
C LEU A 92 5.71 -3.26 -1.12
N HIS A 93 6.86 -3.88 -0.87
CA HIS A 93 7.09 -5.28 -1.19
C HIS A 93 6.15 -6.21 -0.42
N ALA A 94 5.90 -5.92 0.86
CA ALA A 94 4.94 -6.68 1.65
C ALA A 94 3.51 -6.55 1.12
N LEU A 95 3.12 -5.34 0.69
CA LEU A 95 1.82 -5.08 0.08
C LEU A 95 1.66 -5.85 -1.22
N LEU A 96 2.61 -5.73 -2.15
CA LEU A 96 2.63 -6.46 -3.42
C LEU A 96 2.53 -7.96 -3.21
N ARG A 97 3.26 -8.51 -2.24
CA ARG A 97 3.20 -9.95 -1.92
C ARG A 97 1.84 -10.35 -1.35
N ALA A 98 1.24 -9.51 -0.50
CA ALA A 98 -0.06 -9.78 0.09
C ALA A 98 -1.19 -9.66 -0.95
N THR A 99 -1.12 -8.70 -1.87
CA THR A 99 -2.15 -8.43 -2.87
C THR A 99 -1.95 -9.23 -4.16
N ARG A 100 -0.82 -9.93 -4.33
CA ARG A 100 -0.62 -10.86 -5.44
C ARG A 100 -1.72 -11.92 -5.43
N THR A 101 -2.62 -11.81 -6.38
CA THR A 101 -3.64 -12.82 -6.71
C THR A 101 -3.19 -13.47 -8.01
N PHE A 102 -2.70 -14.72 -7.94
CA PHE A 102 -2.48 -15.49 -9.16
C PHE A 102 -3.83 -15.68 -9.90
N PRO A 103 -3.83 -15.71 -11.24
CA PRO A 103 -4.89 -16.40 -11.97
C PRO A 103 -4.94 -17.87 -11.53
#